data_AF-A0A0N0KFA5-F1
#
_entry.id   AF-A0A0N0KFA5-F1
#
_cell.length_a   1.000
_cell.length_b   1.000
_cell.length_c   1.000
_cell.angle_alpha   90.00
_cell.angle_beta   90.00
_cell.angle_gamma   90.00
#
_symmetry.space_group_name_H-M   'P 1'
#
loop_
_entity.id
_entity.type
_entity.pdbx_description
1 polymer ?
#
loop_
_entity_poly.entity_id
_entity_poly.type
_entity_poly.pdbx_seq_one_letter_code
_entity_poly.pdbx_strand_id
1 'polypeptide(L)'
;MNDILQATQALRDQAWDALRSSPAFAQVCALDDAVVAMGGASILGLAAEKPSAAPSAGTFRPSSGNVTINAVYNKSAKRISHAAAAYRALTLAGRPMQSPELLNAARAQGADIGGTKPIINMTSSLSRSDEVYSLRIGGVPHWWIIGQPLPHDYALALEASPLEHGQSGIFDEQERSNDGTPIELAL
;
A
#
# COMPACT_ATOMS: atom_id res chain seq x y z
N MET A 1 -24.69 -39.65 -3.17
CA MET A 1 -23.84 -38.51 -3.64
C MET A 1 -24.61 -37.19 -3.71
N ASN A 2 -25.92 -37.19 -4.05
CA ASN A 2 -26.75 -35.96 -3.99
C ASN A 2 -27.00 -35.42 -2.58
N ASP A 3 -26.96 -36.28 -1.56
CA ASP A 3 -27.26 -35.93 -0.16
C ASP A 3 -26.24 -34.92 0.43
N ILE A 4 -24.94 -35.11 0.16
CA ILE A 4 -23.87 -34.21 0.66
C ILE A 4 -23.98 -32.81 0.05
N LEU A 5 -24.31 -32.71 -1.24
CA LEU A 5 -24.50 -31.42 -1.91
C LEU A 5 -25.70 -30.67 -1.33
N GLN A 6 -26.82 -31.37 -1.08
CA GLN A 6 -28.00 -30.78 -0.47
C GLN A 6 -27.71 -30.32 0.97
N ALA A 7 -27.03 -31.14 1.77
CA ALA A 7 -26.63 -30.78 3.13
C ALA A 7 -25.70 -29.55 3.16
N THR A 8 -24.76 -29.47 2.22
CA THR A 8 -23.84 -28.33 2.10
C THR A 8 -24.58 -27.04 1.70
N GLN A 9 -25.54 -27.14 0.77
CA GLN A 9 -26.38 -26.01 0.38
C GLN A 9 -27.24 -25.53 1.55
N ALA A 10 -27.87 -26.44 2.28
CA ALA A 10 -28.69 -26.09 3.45
C ALA A 10 -27.86 -25.37 4.53
N LEU A 11 -26.64 -25.85 4.82
CA LEU A 11 -25.76 -25.23 5.80
C LEU A 11 -25.30 -23.83 5.37
N ARG A 12 -24.99 -23.65 4.08
CA ARG A 12 -24.66 -22.33 3.52
C ARG A 12 -25.84 -21.36 3.68
N ASP A 13 -27.03 -21.80 3.32
CA ASP A 13 -28.22 -20.95 3.35
C ASP A 13 -28.58 -20.56 4.80
N GLN A 14 -28.45 -21.50 5.75
CA GLN A 14 -28.59 -21.22 7.18
C GLN A 14 -27.55 -20.20 7.68
N ALA A 15 -26.28 -20.34 7.29
CA ALA A 15 -25.24 -19.38 7.66
C ALA A 15 -25.52 -17.98 7.09
N TRP A 16 -26.03 -17.92 5.85
CA TRP A 16 -26.42 -16.67 5.21
C TRP A 16 -27.60 -15.99 5.91
N ASP A 17 -28.60 -16.76 6.34
CA ASP A 17 -29.74 -16.24 7.10
C ASP A 17 -29.33 -15.70 8.47
N ALA A 18 -28.42 -16.40 9.15
CA ALA A 18 -27.87 -15.96 10.43
C ALA A 18 -27.09 -14.64 10.27
N LEU A 19 -26.29 -14.51 9.20
CA LEU A 19 -25.57 -13.28 8.89
C LEU A 19 -26.53 -12.12 8.63
N ARG A 20 -27.55 -12.32 7.78
CA ARG A 20 -28.57 -11.29 7.47
C ARG A 20 -29.35 -10.81 8.68
N SER A 21 -29.55 -11.70 9.66
CA SER A 21 -30.26 -11.39 10.90
C SER A 21 -29.36 -10.75 11.96
N SER A 22 -28.06 -10.62 11.72
CA SER A 22 -27.12 -10.08 12.71
C SER A 22 -27.21 -8.54 12.80
N PRO A 23 -27.04 -7.96 14.01
CA PRO A 23 -26.97 -6.49 14.17
C PRO A 23 -25.84 -5.84 13.36
N ALA A 24 -24.72 -6.56 13.19
CA ALA A 24 -23.59 -6.08 12.41
C ALA A 24 -23.97 -5.89 10.92
N PHE A 25 -24.72 -6.84 10.34
CA PHE A 25 -25.20 -6.70 8.96
C PHE A 25 -26.15 -5.50 8.79
N ALA A 26 -27.00 -5.23 9.79
CA ALA A 26 -27.86 -4.05 9.79
C ALA A 26 -27.04 -2.73 9.83
N GLN A 27 -25.96 -2.68 10.60
CA GLN A 27 -25.06 -1.52 10.63
C GLN A 27 -24.36 -1.29 9.28
N VAL A 28 -23.95 -2.36 8.59
CA VAL A 28 -23.36 -2.28 7.25
C VAL A 28 -24.38 -1.74 6.24
N CYS A 29 -25.64 -2.19 6.30
CA CYS A 29 -26.70 -1.67 5.42
C CYS A 29 -26.93 -0.17 5.69
N ALA A 30 -27.02 0.25 6.96
CA ALA A 30 -27.20 1.65 7.31
C ALA A 30 -26.03 2.53 6.84
N LEU A 31 -24.80 2.02 6.89
CA LEU A 31 -23.62 2.70 6.34
C LEU A 31 -23.71 2.82 4.81
N ASP A 32 -24.11 1.74 4.12
CA ASP A 32 -24.27 1.73 2.66
C ASP A 32 -25.29 2.77 2.20
N ASP A 33 -26.45 2.82 2.86
CA ASP A 33 -27.50 3.81 2.61
C ASP A 33 -26.99 5.24 2.81
N ALA A 34 -26.20 5.48 3.88
CA ALA A 34 -25.60 6.78 4.13
C ALA A 34 -24.60 7.18 3.04
N VAL A 35 -23.76 6.24 2.57
CA VAL A 35 -22.83 6.49 1.45
C VAL A 35 -23.58 6.85 0.17
N VAL A 36 -24.65 6.12 -0.15
CA VAL A 36 -25.49 6.42 -1.33
C VAL A 36 -26.17 7.78 -1.21
N ALA A 37 -26.70 8.12 -0.03
CA ALA A 37 -27.32 9.43 0.22
C ALA A 37 -26.34 10.60 0.06
N MET A 38 -25.05 10.38 0.34
CA MET A 38 -23.98 11.36 0.10
C MET A 38 -23.50 11.42 -1.36
N GLY A 39 -24.10 10.65 -2.27
CA GLY A 39 -23.69 10.58 -3.68
C GLY A 39 -22.54 9.61 -3.96
N GLY A 40 -22.19 8.74 -3.01
CA GLY A 40 -21.23 7.65 -3.20
C GLY A 40 -21.84 6.43 -3.90
N ALA A 41 -20.98 5.46 -4.26
CA ALA A 41 -21.41 4.17 -4.81
C ALA A 41 -21.72 3.17 -3.69
N SER A 42 -22.74 2.31 -3.89
CA SER A 42 -23.08 1.25 -2.94
C SER A 42 -21.96 0.21 -2.83
N ILE A 43 -21.50 -0.03 -1.60
CA ILE A 43 -20.55 -1.05 -1.18
C ILE A 43 -21.13 -2.44 -1.46
N LEU A 44 -22.43 -2.64 -1.19
CA LEU A 44 -23.12 -3.92 -1.39
C LEU A 44 -23.44 -4.19 -2.88
N GLY A 45 -23.68 -3.13 -3.66
CA GLY A 45 -23.97 -3.21 -5.10
C GLY A 45 -22.78 -3.64 -5.95
N LEU A 46 -21.55 -3.32 -5.54
CA LEU A 46 -20.32 -3.72 -6.25
C LEU A 46 -20.12 -5.24 -6.29
N ALA A 47 -20.69 -5.99 -5.35
CA ALA A 47 -20.64 -7.45 -5.35
C ALA A 47 -21.69 -8.11 -6.27
N ALA A 48 -22.73 -7.37 -6.67
CA ALA A 48 -23.80 -7.84 -7.55
C ALA A 48 -23.46 -7.68 -9.04
N GLU A 49 -22.39 -6.95 -9.38
CA GLU A 49 -21.81 -6.98 -10.72
C GLU A 49 -21.17 -8.35 -10.96
N LYS A 50 -22.03 -9.25 -11.44
CA LYS A 50 -21.79 -10.58 -11.98
C LYS A 50 -20.31 -10.82 -12.34
N PRO A 51 -19.60 -11.75 -11.67
CA PRO A 51 -18.26 -12.13 -12.12
C PRO A 51 -18.37 -12.59 -13.57
N SER A 52 -17.71 -11.82 -14.45
CA SER A 52 -17.58 -12.12 -15.87
C SER A 52 -17.09 -13.56 -16.02
N ALA A 53 -17.96 -14.40 -16.60
CA ALA A 53 -17.78 -15.77 -17.06
C ALA A 53 -16.58 -16.55 -16.50
N ALA A 54 -16.87 -17.54 -15.65
CA ALA A 54 -15.94 -18.62 -15.36
C ALA A 54 -15.42 -19.25 -16.69
N PRO A 55 -14.10 -19.44 -16.85
CA PRO A 55 -13.58 -20.17 -18.00
C PRO A 55 -14.09 -21.61 -17.96
N SER A 56 -14.63 -22.07 -19.10
CA SER A 56 -15.17 -23.41 -19.29
C SER A 56 -14.18 -24.48 -18.84
N ALA A 57 -14.71 -25.54 -18.21
CA ALA A 57 -14.00 -26.73 -17.78
C ALA A 57 -13.33 -27.45 -18.97
N GLY A 58 -12.16 -26.96 -19.37
CA GLY A 58 -11.25 -27.66 -20.26
C GLY A 58 -10.51 -28.74 -19.47
N THR A 59 -10.65 -29.98 -19.92
CA THR A 59 -9.96 -31.16 -19.39
C THR A 59 -8.45 -30.91 -19.26
N PHE A 60 -7.96 -30.76 -18.03
CA PHE A 60 -6.54 -30.53 -17.75
C PHE A 60 -5.77 -31.83 -18.00
N ARG A 61 -5.11 -31.92 -19.16
CA ARG A 61 -4.16 -32.99 -19.48
C ARG A 61 -2.76 -32.51 -19.09
N PRO A 62 -2.06 -33.12 -18.12
CA PRO A 62 -0.71 -32.68 -17.78
C PRO A 62 0.25 -33.10 -18.91
N SER A 63 0.48 -32.20 -19.86
CA SER A 63 1.55 -32.34 -20.85
C SER A 63 2.84 -31.83 -20.20
N SER A 64 3.76 -32.76 -19.93
CA SER A 64 5.13 -32.49 -19.45
C SER A 64 5.98 -31.86 -20.55
N GLY A 65 5.60 -30.66 -20.99
CA GLY A 65 6.38 -29.82 -21.91
C GLY A 65 6.90 -28.62 -21.14
N ASN A 66 8.21 -28.36 -21.24
CA ASN A 66 8.87 -27.18 -20.69
C ASN A 66 8.06 -25.91 -20.99
N VAL A 67 7.43 -25.34 -19.96
CA VAL A 67 6.70 -24.08 -20.07
C VAL A 67 7.74 -22.96 -20.06
N THR A 68 8.15 -22.54 -21.25
CA THR A 68 8.69 -21.20 -21.43
C THR A 68 7.56 -20.23 -21.12
N ILE A 69 7.57 -19.67 -19.91
CA ILE A 69 6.61 -18.66 -19.46
C ILE A 69 6.86 -17.40 -20.31
N ASN A 70 6.30 -17.36 -21.51
CA ASN A 70 6.07 -16.12 -22.22
C ASN A 70 4.96 -15.40 -21.45
N ALA A 71 5.37 -14.68 -20.40
CA ALA A 71 4.53 -13.74 -19.70
C ALA A 71 4.02 -12.73 -20.73
N VAL A 72 2.78 -12.93 -21.16
CA VAL A 72 1.97 -11.91 -21.82
C VAL A 72 1.94 -10.75 -20.82
N TYR A 73 2.84 -9.79 -21.05
CA TYR A 73 3.00 -8.60 -20.24
C TYR A 73 1.70 -7.81 -20.38
N ASN A 74 0.78 -8.00 -19.43
CA ASN A 74 -0.44 -7.23 -19.33
C ASN A 74 -0.05 -5.79 -18.97
N LYS A 75 0.26 -5.03 -20.02
CA LYS A 75 0.62 -3.63 -20.02
C LYS A 75 -0.62 -2.83 -19.65
N SER A 76 -0.88 -2.65 -18.35
CA SER A 76 -1.59 -1.49 -17.75
C SER A 76 -2.31 -1.75 -16.41
N ALA A 77 -1.99 -2.80 -15.65
CA ALA A 77 -2.27 -2.71 -14.20
C ALA A 77 -1.37 -1.60 -13.65
N LYS A 78 -1.94 -0.41 -13.40
CA LYS A 78 -1.24 0.79 -12.94
C LYS A 78 -0.52 0.43 -11.64
N ARG A 79 0.78 0.18 -11.73
CA ARG A 79 1.61 -0.16 -10.56
C ARG A 79 1.51 1.01 -9.59
N ILE A 80 1.14 0.70 -8.35
CA ILE A 80 1.07 1.71 -7.30
C ILE A 80 2.50 2.21 -7.05
N SER A 81 2.69 3.53 -6.98
CA SER A 81 4.00 4.11 -6.69
C SER A 81 4.43 3.71 -5.28
N HIS A 82 5.75 3.65 -5.04
CA HIS A 82 6.29 3.28 -3.72
C HIS A 82 5.79 4.23 -2.63
N ALA A 83 5.72 5.54 -2.93
CA ALA A 83 5.19 6.56 -2.03
C ALA A 83 3.71 6.36 -1.72
N ALA A 84 2.86 6.15 -2.74
CA ALA A 84 1.42 5.95 -2.53
C ALA A 84 1.12 4.67 -1.73
N ALA A 85 1.88 3.60 -1.95
CA ALA A 85 1.74 2.37 -1.18
C ALA A 85 2.18 2.53 0.28
N ALA A 86 3.29 3.25 0.52
CA ALA A 86 3.76 3.55 1.86
C ALA A 86 2.78 4.47 2.62
N TYR A 87 2.22 5.48 1.96
CA TYR A 87 1.19 6.35 2.52
C TYR A 87 -0.04 5.55 2.97
N ARG A 88 -0.56 4.66 2.10
CA ARG A 88 -1.67 3.76 2.44
C ARG A 88 -1.33 2.85 3.61
N ALA A 89 -0.12 2.28 3.63
CA ALA A 89 0.35 1.42 4.70
C ALA A 89 0.40 2.17 6.04
N LEU A 90 0.94 3.40 6.07
CA LEU A 90 0.99 4.25 7.27
C LEU A 90 -0.40 4.63 7.75
N THR A 91 -1.29 4.99 6.82
CA THR A 91 -2.69 5.35 7.12
C THR A 91 -3.42 4.18 7.77
N LEU A 92 -3.27 2.97 7.23
CA LEU A 92 -3.89 1.76 7.77
C LEU A 92 -3.31 1.36 9.13
N ALA A 93 -1.99 1.52 9.32
CA ALA A 93 -1.34 1.16 10.57
C ALA A 93 -1.64 2.16 11.71
N GLY A 94 -1.89 3.43 11.39
CA GLY A 94 -2.15 4.47 12.37
C GLY A 94 -0.97 4.76 13.30
N ARG A 95 0.26 4.33 12.93
CA ARG A 95 1.48 4.57 13.71
C ARG A 95 2.73 4.71 12.84
N PRO A 96 3.77 5.43 13.32
CA PRO A 96 5.06 5.49 12.65
C PRO A 96 5.66 4.10 12.48
N MET A 97 6.27 3.85 11.32
CA MET A 97 6.86 2.55 10.99
C MET A 97 8.33 2.68 10.59
N GLN A 98 9.12 1.68 10.96
CA GLN A 98 10.52 1.58 10.51
C GLN A 98 10.59 1.15 9.05
N SER A 99 11.69 1.46 8.38
CA SER A 99 11.85 1.14 6.94
C SER A 99 11.64 -0.34 6.58
N PRO A 100 12.12 -1.34 7.34
CA PRO A 100 11.86 -2.75 7.03
C PRO A 100 10.38 -3.15 7.17
N GLU A 101 9.72 -2.63 8.20
CA GLU A 101 8.30 -2.87 8.47
C GLU A 101 7.43 -2.23 7.38
N LEU A 102 7.71 -0.96 7.07
CA LEU A 102 7.01 -0.20 6.04
C LEU A 102 7.17 -0.86 4.66
N LEU A 103 8.34 -1.42 4.34
CA LEU A 103 8.56 -2.14 3.08
C LEU A 103 7.62 -3.33 2.95
N ASN A 104 7.48 -4.13 4.01
CA ASN A 104 6.59 -5.29 4.01
C ASN A 104 5.12 -4.86 3.91
N ALA A 105 4.73 -3.82 4.65
CA ALA A 105 3.39 -3.27 4.61
C ALA A 105 3.06 -2.70 3.21
N ALA A 106 3.98 -1.97 2.58
CA ALA A 106 3.81 -1.42 1.24
C ALA A 106 3.70 -2.52 0.16
N ARG A 107 4.44 -3.63 0.30
CA ARG A 107 4.29 -4.81 -0.57
C ARG A 107 2.92 -5.46 -0.41
N ALA A 108 2.40 -5.53 0.81
CA ALA A 108 1.04 -6.02 1.05
C ALA A 108 -0.03 -5.11 0.39
N GLN A 109 0.27 -3.82 0.19
CA GLN A 109 -0.56 -2.88 -0.58
C GLN A 109 -0.38 -2.99 -2.11
N GLY A 110 0.37 -3.99 -2.60
CA GLY A 110 0.57 -4.23 -4.04
C GLY A 110 1.70 -3.43 -4.68
N ALA A 111 2.61 -2.84 -3.91
CA ALA A 111 3.81 -2.19 -4.46
C ALA A 111 4.83 -3.22 -4.95
N ASP A 112 5.28 -3.06 -6.19
CA ASP A 112 6.43 -3.81 -6.72
C ASP A 112 7.73 -3.09 -6.34
N ILE A 113 8.26 -3.41 -5.16
CA ILE A 113 9.53 -2.89 -4.64
C ILE A 113 10.59 -3.98 -4.75
N GLY A 114 11.18 -4.09 -5.93
CA GLY A 114 12.25 -5.03 -6.27
C GLY A 114 13.66 -4.41 -6.25
N GLY A 115 14.62 -5.17 -6.79
CA GLY A 115 16.04 -4.78 -6.92
C GLY A 115 16.95 -5.32 -5.81
N THR A 116 18.25 -5.07 -5.93
CA THR A 116 19.29 -5.59 -5.02
C THR A 116 19.18 -5.03 -3.60
N LYS A 117 18.67 -3.79 -3.46
CA LYS A 117 18.55 -3.08 -2.19
C LYS A 117 17.15 -2.42 -2.07
N PRO A 118 16.08 -3.20 -1.85
CA PRO A 118 14.70 -2.71 -1.92
C PRO A 118 14.40 -1.62 -0.88
N ILE A 119 15.01 -1.69 0.32
CA ILE A 119 14.87 -0.67 1.35
C ILE A 119 15.39 0.69 0.85
N ILE A 120 16.57 0.72 0.24
CA ILE A 120 17.18 1.97 -0.26
C ILE A 120 16.34 2.58 -1.37
N ASN A 121 15.82 1.74 -2.28
CA ASN A 121 14.96 2.20 -3.37
C ASN A 121 13.67 2.83 -2.83
N MET A 122 13.07 2.20 -1.81
CA MET A 122 11.88 2.73 -1.16
C MET A 122 12.20 4.04 -0.43
N THR A 123 13.22 4.08 0.44
CA THR A 123 13.56 5.28 1.22
C THR A 123 13.95 6.45 0.32
N SER A 124 14.66 6.21 -0.79
CA SER A 124 14.98 7.24 -1.79
C SER A 124 13.74 7.75 -2.53
N SER A 125 12.69 6.94 -2.65
CA SER A 125 11.42 7.38 -3.24
C SER A 125 10.59 8.18 -2.24
N LEU A 126 10.58 7.76 -0.96
CA LEU A 126 9.88 8.44 0.12
C LEU A 126 10.52 9.80 0.45
N SER A 127 11.84 9.93 0.37
CA SER A 127 12.53 11.20 0.62
C SER A 127 12.22 12.28 -0.42
N ARG A 128 11.62 11.92 -1.56
CA ARG A 128 11.17 12.86 -2.61
C ARG A 128 9.66 13.06 -2.59
N SER A 129 8.96 12.43 -1.64
CA SER A 129 7.51 12.53 -1.51
C SER A 129 7.14 13.67 -0.57
N ASP A 130 6.15 14.47 -0.96
CA ASP A 130 5.61 15.54 -0.12
C ASP A 130 4.53 15.02 0.86
N GLU A 131 4.26 13.71 0.87
CA GLU A 131 3.21 13.10 1.69
C GLU A 131 3.72 12.50 3.01
N VAL A 132 5.01 12.15 3.08
CA VAL A 132 5.60 11.44 4.22
C VAL A 132 6.94 12.05 4.60
N TYR A 133 7.30 11.96 5.88
CA TYR A 133 8.57 12.44 6.40
C TYR A 133 9.22 11.41 7.33
N SER A 134 10.53 11.51 7.50
CA SER A 134 11.29 10.69 8.44
C SER A 134 11.46 11.44 9.76
N LEU A 135 11.21 10.75 10.87
CA LEU A 135 11.43 11.23 12.23
C LEU A 135 12.25 10.20 13.02
N ARG A 136 12.98 10.62 14.05
CA ARG A 136 13.81 9.72 14.88
C ARG A 136 13.16 9.52 16.24
N ILE A 137 12.76 8.28 16.55
CA ILE A 137 12.26 7.88 17.86
C ILE A 137 13.32 6.98 18.49
N GLY A 138 13.88 7.38 19.64
CA GLY A 138 14.96 6.62 20.29
C GLY A 138 16.19 6.43 19.38
N GLY A 139 16.50 7.41 18.54
CA GLY A 139 17.61 7.35 17.58
C GLY A 139 17.33 6.55 16.31
N VAL A 140 16.20 5.86 16.20
CA VAL A 140 15.86 5.01 15.05
C VAL A 140 14.92 5.75 14.08
N PRO A 141 15.21 5.75 12.77
CA PRO A 141 14.35 6.42 11.78
C PRO A 141 13.03 5.67 11.58
N HIS A 142 11.93 6.41 11.75
CA HIS A 142 10.57 6.00 11.45
C HIS A 142 9.97 6.95 10.42
N TRP A 143 9.06 6.43 9.61
CA TRP A 143 8.33 7.22 8.61
C TRP A 143 6.93 7.54 9.13
N TRP A 144 6.46 8.76 8.87
CA TRP A 144 5.13 9.21 9.24
C TRP A 144 4.53 10.15 8.19
N ILE A 145 3.21 10.39 8.28
CA ILE A 145 2.43 11.18 7.32
C ILE A 145 2.53 12.66 7.67
N ILE A 146 2.88 13.49 6.68
CA ILE A 146 2.95 14.95 6.86
C ILE A 146 1.54 15.50 7.18
N GLY A 147 1.44 16.35 8.20
CA GLY A 147 0.19 16.98 8.61
C GLY A 147 -0.72 16.14 9.50
N GLN A 148 -0.42 14.87 9.74
CA GLN A 148 -1.16 14.06 10.71
C GLN A 148 -0.54 14.12 12.11
N PRO A 149 -1.36 14.26 13.17
CA PRO A 149 -0.84 14.26 14.54
C PRO A 149 -0.18 12.91 14.84
N LEU A 150 0.99 12.96 15.47
CA LEU A 150 1.68 11.77 15.92
C LEU A 150 0.87 11.12 17.06
N PRO A 151 0.71 9.78 17.10
CA PRO A 151 0.01 9.14 18.21
C PRO A 151 0.73 9.43 19.54
N HIS A 152 -0.05 9.56 20.61
CA HIS A 152 0.41 10.09 21.91
C HIS A 152 1.67 9.38 22.44
N ASP A 153 1.71 8.05 22.36
CA ASP A 153 2.84 7.24 22.84
C ASP A 153 4.16 7.57 22.12
N TYR A 154 4.07 7.94 20.84
CA TYR A 154 5.22 8.30 20.02
C TYR A 154 5.63 9.77 20.19
N ALA A 155 4.67 10.65 20.50
CA ALA A 155 4.97 12.04 20.85
C ALA A 155 5.81 12.11 22.13
N LEU A 156 5.43 11.36 23.16
CA LEU A 156 6.21 11.27 24.41
C LEU A 156 7.61 10.70 24.17
N ALA A 157 7.74 9.68 23.33
CA ALA A 157 9.04 9.09 23.00
C ALA A 157 9.95 10.05 22.21
N LEU A 158 9.36 10.93 21.41
CA LEU A 158 10.08 11.97 20.67
C LEU A 158 10.61 13.04 21.64
N GLU A 159 9.81 13.48 22.61
CA GLU A 159 10.21 14.44 23.65
C GLU A 159 11.27 13.86 24.61
N ALA A 160 11.17 12.58 24.93
CA ALA A 160 12.12 11.88 25.80
C ALA A 160 13.46 11.58 25.14
N SER A 161 13.57 11.73 23.81
CA SER A 161 14.83 11.54 23.10
C SER A 161 15.67 12.81 23.29
N PRO A 162 16.74 12.80 24.13
CA PRO A 162 17.56 13.98 24.34
C PRO A 162 18.06 14.46 22.99
N LEU A 163 17.84 15.75 22.73
CA LEU A 163 18.10 16.44 21.49
C LEU A 163 19.58 16.32 21.11
N GLU A 164 19.97 15.21 20.50
CA GLU A 164 21.13 15.12 19.60
C GLU A 164 20.74 15.88 18.31
N HIS A 165 20.34 17.15 18.45
CA HIS A 165 20.08 18.11 17.38
C HIS A 165 21.41 18.63 16.78
N GLY A 166 22.45 17.81 16.80
CA GLY A 166 23.74 18.09 16.21
C GLY A 166 23.85 17.35 14.88
N GLN A 167 23.88 18.11 13.78
CA GLN A 167 23.99 17.67 12.38
C GLN A 167 22.68 17.41 11.67
N SER A 168 21.86 18.47 11.59
CA SER A 168 21.39 18.89 10.27
C SER A 168 22.61 18.95 9.35
N GLY A 169 22.84 17.86 8.61
CA GLY A 169 23.56 17.92 7.36
C GLY A 169 22.78 18.87 6.48
N ILE A 170 23.08 20.16 6.65
CA ILE A 170 23.05 21.16 5.60
C ILE A 170 23.61 20.41 4.41
N PHE A 171 22.72 20.03 3.50
CA PHE A 171 23.06 19.88 2.11
C PHE A 171 23.64 21.24 1.77
N ASP A 172 24.96 21.35 1.93
CA ASP A 172 25.75 22.43 1.40
C ASP A 172 25.48 22.31 -0.09
N GLU A 173 24.56 23.16 -0.52
CA GLU A 173 24.13 23.38 -1.88
C GLU A 173 25.37 23.98 -2.56
N GLN A 174 26.34 23.11 -2.81
CA GLN A 174 27.61 23.45 -3.42
C GLN A 174 27.25 23.89 -4.83
N GLU A 175 27.09 25.20 -4.96
CA GLU A 175 26.97 25.96 -6.20
C GLU A 175 27.91 25.38 -7.25
N ARG A 176 27.39 24.48 -8.08
CA ARG A 176 28.01 24.12 -9.37
C ARG A 176 27.39 25.00 -10.44
N SER A 177 27.61 26.31 -10.29
CA SER A 177 27.74 27.27 -11.38
C SER A 177 29.19 27.75 -11.26
N ASN A 178 30.09 27.52 -12.19
CA ASN A 178 30.10 28.20 -13.47
C ASN A 178 31.12 27.58 -14.42
N ASP A 179 30.78 27.72 -15.70
CA ASP A 179 31.62 27.62 -16.90
C ASP A 179 33.09 27.96 -16.69
N GLY A 180 33.94 26.95 -16.86
CA GLY A 180 35.34 27.13 -17.21
C GLY A 180 35.53 26.98 -18.72
N THR A 181 35.03 27.93 -19.53
CA THR A 181 35.48 28.09 -20.92
C THR A 181 36.60 29.13 -20.95
N PRO A 182 37.86 28.76 -21.27
CA PRO A 182 38.93 29.73 -21.43
C PRO A 182 38.73 30.50 -22.75
N ILE A 183 38.76 31.83 -22.68
CA ILE A 183 38.86 32.71 -23.84
C ILE A 183 40.31 32.67 -24.32
N GLU A 184 40.57 32.07 -25.48
CA GLU A 184 41.84 32.26 -26.18
C GLU A 184 41.87 33.65 -26.81
N LEU A 185 42.73 34.54 -26.28
CA LEU A 185 43.16 35.76 -26.96
C LEU A 185 44.25 35.39 -27.97
N ALA A 186 43.95 35.51 -29.26
CA ALA A 186 44.95 35.55 -30.33
C ALA A 186 45.21 37.02 -30.71
N LEU A 187 46.47 37.44 -30.54
CA LEU A 187 47.10 38.59 -31.21
C LEU A 187 48.27 38.06 -32.03
#